data_AF-A0A1S9RXJ0-F1
#
_entry.id   AF-A0A1S9RXJ0-F1
#
_cell.length_a   1.000
_cell.length_b   1.000
_cell.length_c   1.000
_cell.angle_alpha   90.00
_cell.angle_beta   90.00
_cell.angle_gamma   90.00
#
_symmetry.space_group_name_H-M   'P 1'
#
loop_
_entity.id
_entity.type
_entity.pdbx_description
1 polymer ?
#
loop_
_entity_poly.entity_id
_entity_poly.type
_entity_poly.pdbx_seq_one_letter_code
_entity_poly.pdbx_strand_id
1 'polypeptide(L)'
;MRGGRGCQPKSTRKKFNRTESNSPARRTFLKGHSALFIFLPPAVLQSASTFVISPSRRRLRQFEFLEFPGEEAVKAHNPDFLAHAKIYTFATRYLVDSLREQCLKSLHRDLCEFTLNARNMSHFLDLLQYTFEHTGRQEPGGFSSLRRVVIDYTSCKAKYLVKSARFRQILDMFGEIGSDLVAKLVQ
;
A
#
# COMPACT_ATOMS: atom_id res chain seq x y z
N MET A 1 3.49 58.03 1.73
CA MET A 1 4.49 58.57 0.78
C MET A 1 5.65 57.58 0.67
N ARG A 2 5.89 57.08 -0.56
CA ARG A 2 7.13 56.50 -1.13
C ARG A 2 7.77 55.32 -0.36
N GLY A 3 7.80 54.09 -0.89
CA GLY A 3 8.48 53.65 -2.13
C GLY A 3 9.82 53.03 -1.72
N GLY A 4 10.31 51.87 -2.17
CA GLY A 4 10.06 51.01 -3.32
C GLY A 4 11.41 50.36 -3.71
N ARG A 5 11.35 49.26 -4.49
CA ARG A 5 12.43 48.51 -5.17
C ARG A 5 13.03 47.36 -4.33
N GLY A 6 13.10 46.11 -4.77
CA GLY A 6 12.98 45.54 -6.11
C GLY A 6 14.24 44.72 -6.41
N CYS A 7 14.10 43.48 -6.91
CA CYS A 7 14.94 42.86 -7.94
C CYS A 7 14.64 41.36 -8.08
N GLN A 8 14.04 41.01 -9.23
CA GLN A 8 14.03 39.69 -9.85
C GLN A 8 15.22 39.59 -10.82
N PRO A 9 15.67 38.37 -11.15
CA PRO A 9 16.06 38.11 -12.54
C PRO A 9 15.39 36.85 -13.12
N LYS A 10 14.92 37.01 -14.37
CA LYS A 10 14.48 35.97 -15.32
C LYS A 10 15.69 35.33 -16.01
N SER A 11 15.43 34.27 -16.82
CA SER A 11 16.21 33.74 -17.97
C SER A 11 16.75 32.31 -17.71
N THR A 12 16.75 31.31 -18.61
CA THR A 12 16.28 31.15 -19.99
C THR A 12 16.17 29.64 -20.32
N ARG A 13 15.37 29.38 -21.35
CA ARG A 13 15.13 28.14 -22.09
C ARG A 13 16.39 27.68 -22.86
N LYS A 14 16.73 26.38 -22.85
CA LYS A 14 17.61 25.78 -23.85
C LYS A 14 17.12 24.37 -24.22
N LYS A 15 16.57 24.24 -25.44
CA LYS A 15 16.41 22.96 -26.15
C LYS A 15 17.71 22.68 -26.90
N PHE A 16 18.18 21.43 -26.89
CA PHE A 16 19.14 20.95 -27.87
C PHE A 16 18.90 19.45 -28.12
N ASN A 17 18.56 19.13 -29.37
CA ASN A 17 18.46 17.78 -29.91
C ASN A 17 19.86 17.28 -30.31
N ARG A 18 20.14 15.98 -30.18
CA ARG A 18 20.98 15.28 -31.16
C ARG A 18 20.74 13.77 -31.14
N THR A 19 20.38 13.28 -32.32
CA THR A 19 20.46 11.91 -32.83
C THR A 19 21.88 11.35 -32.74
N GLU A 20 22.04 10.05 -32.49
CA GLU A 20 22.96 9.20 -33.28
C GLU A 20 22.76 7.70 -33.01
N SER A 21 22.47 7.00 -34.10
CA SER A 21 22.53 5.57 -34.32
C SER A 21 23.99 5.10 -34.42
N ASN A 22 24.35 3.96 -33.82
CA ASN A 22 25.41 3.12 -34.40
C ASN A 22 25.38 1.67 -33.90
N SER A 23 25.33 0.75 -34.88
CA SER A 23 25.72 -0.66 -34.85
C SER A 23 26.84 -0.79 -35.92
N PRO A 24 27.53 -1.92 -36.14
CA PRO A 24 27.81 -3.12 -35.34
C PRO A 24 29.34 -3.43 -35.29
N ALA A 25 29.78 -4.42 -34.52
CA ALA A 25 31.12 -4.98 -34.71
C ALA A 25 31.13 -6.51 -34.57
N ARG A 26 31.35 -7.18 -35.70
CA ARG A 26 31.68 -8.60 -35.82
C ARG A 26 33.08 -8.87 -35.27
N ARG A 27 33.26 -9.98 -34.57
CA ARG A 27 34.54 -10.71 -34.55
C ARG A 27 34.27 -12.21 -34.67
N THR A 28 34.92 -12.78 -35.68
CA THR A 28 34.93 -14.18 -36.08
C THR A 28 36.07 -14.94 -35.40
N PHE A 29 35.90 -16.28 -35.41
CA PHE A 29 36.94 -17.32 -35.53
C PHE A 29 37.50 -17.93 -34.23
N LEU A 30 37.15 -19.21 -33.94
CA LEU A 30 38.00 -20.37 -34.25
C LEU A 30 37.34 -21.72 -33.89
N LYS A 31 37.84 -22.75 -34.57
CA LYS A 31 37.34 -24.12 -34.78
C LYS A 31 37.46 -25.06 -33.57
N GLY A 32 36.54 -26.02 -33.50
CA GLY A 32 36.87 -27.46 -33.44
C GLY A 32 36.81 -28.15 -32.07
N HIS A 33 35.82 -29.04 -31.89
CA HIS A 33 36.04 -30.50 -31.77
C HIS A 33 34.72 -31.25 -31.50
N SER A 34 34.61 -32.42 -32.13
CA SER A 34 33.52 -33.40 -32.09
C SER A 34 33.16 -33.89 -30.70
N ALA A 35 31.86 -34.13 -30.46
CA ALA A 35 31.39 -35.35 -29.80
C ALA A 35 29.88 -35.55 -30.02
N LEU A 36 29.56 -36.70 -30.62
CA LEU A 36 28.35 -37.53 -30.56
C LEU A 36 26.95 -36.89 -30.39
N PHE A 37 26.12 -37.24 -31.38
CA PHE A 37 24.68 -37.38 -31.27
C PHE A 37 24.27 -38.17 -30.03
N ILE A 38 23.39 -37.60 -29.20
CA ILE A 38 22.39 -38.38 -28.45
C ILE A 38 21.03 -37.88 -28.93
N PHE A 39 20.33 -38.76 -29.64
CA PHE A 39 18.95 -38.61 -30.03
C PHE A 39 18.09 -39.24 -28.92
N LEU A 40 17.27 -38.46 -28.20
CA LEU A 40 16.12 -38.93 -27.39
C LEU A 40 15.25 -37.72 -26.94
N PRO A 41 13.97 -37.90 -26.55
CA PRO A 41 12.77 -37.54 -27.29
C PRO A 41 12.04 -36.31 -26.66
N PRO A 42 10.87 -35.87 -27.18
CA PRO A 42 10.28 -34.59 -26.81
C PRO A 42 9.56 -34.72 -25.46
N ALA A 43 10.18 -34.18 -24.42
CA ALA A 43 9.49 -33.86 -23.18
C ALA A 43 9.79 -32.41 -22.83
N VAL A 44 9.28 -31.49 -23.67
CA VAL A 44 9.08 -30.10 -23.24
C VAL A 44 7.94 -30.14 -22.23
N LEU A 45 8.28 -30.46 -20.98
CA LEU A 45 7.48 -30.10 -19.82
C LEU A 45 7.45 -28.58 -19.79
N GLN A 46 6.51 -28.01 -20.53
CA GLN A 46 6.12 -26.63 -20.40
C GLN A 46 5.53 -26.52 -18.99
N SER A 47 6.41 -26.21 -18.03
CA SER A 47 6.02 -25.88 -16.68
C SER A 47 5.19 -24.61 -16.79
N ALA A 48 3.88 -24.78 -16.90
CA ALA A 48 2.94 -23.75 -16.57
C ALA A 48 3.20 -23.42 -15.11
N SER A 49 4.06 -22.42 -14.88
CA SER A 49 4.29 -21.81 -13.59
C SER A 49 2.97 -21.16 -13.21
N THR A 50 2.07 -21.96 -12.66
CA THR A 50 0.88 -21.49 -12.00
C THR A 50 1.39 -20.75 -10.77
N PHE A 51 1.56 -19.44 -10.92
CA PHE A 51 1.97 -18.58 -9.83
C PHE A 51 0.89 -18.68 -8.76
N VAL A 52 1.12 -19.52 -7.74
CA VAL A 52 0.23 -19.64 -6.58
C VAL A 52 0.22 -18.28 -5.90
N ILE A 53 -0.85 -17.52 -6.10
CA ILE A 53 -1.03 -16.21 -5.47
C ILE A 53 -1.14 -16.46 -3.97
N SER A 54 -0.21 -15.91 -3.20
CA SER A 54 -0.27 -16.05 -1.73
C SER A 54 -1.59 -15.50 -1.18
N PRO A 55 -2.17 -16.09 -0.11
CA PRO A 55 -3.42 -15.59 0.48
C PRO A 55 -3.37 -14.09 0.84
N SER A 56 -2.21 -13.63 1.30
CA SER A 56 -1.95 -12.21 1.58
C SER A 56 -2.10 -11.33 0.35
N ARG A 57 -1.62 -11.77 -0.82
CA ARG A 57 -1.74 -11.03 -2.09
C ARG A 57 -3.20 -11.02 -2.59
N ARG A 58 -3.95 -12.11 -2.38
CA ARG A 58 -5.39 -12.17 -2.68
C ARG A 58 -6.16 -11.13 -1.85
N ARG A 59 -5.93 -11.08 -0.55
CA ARG A 59 -6.58 -10.11 0.35
C ARG A 59 -6.19 -8.68 0.03
N LEU A 60 -4.93 -8.42 -0.32
CA LEU A 60 -4.51 -7.07 -0.71
C LEU A 60 -5.25 -6.59 -1.95
N ARG A 61 -5.44 -7.46 -2.96
CA ARG A 61 -6.27 -7.10 -4.11
C ARG A 61 -7.72 -6.82 -3.72
N GLN A 62 -8.32 -7.67 -2.89
CA GLN A 62 -9.69 -7.41 -2.39
C GLN A 62 -9.78 -6.09 -1.62
N PHE A 63 -8.76 -5.75 -0.84
CA PHE A 63 -8.66 -4.49 -0.15
C PHE A 63 -8.57 -3.33 -1.13
N GLU A 64 -7.73 -3.40 -2.16
CA GLU A 64 -7.59 -2.36 -3.21
C GLU A 64 -8.91 -2.07 -3.94
N PHE A 65 -9.81 -3.05 -4.06
CA PHE A 65 -11.13 -2.91 -4.68
C PHE A 65 -12.23 -2.42 -3.73
N LEU A 66 -11.93 -2.09 -2.47
CA LEU A 66 -12.92 -1.46 -1.59
C LEU A 66 -13.27 -0.06 -2.12
N GLU A 67 -14.56 0.21 -2.24
CA GLU A 67 -15.07 1.52 -2.66
C GLU A 67 -15.57 2.31 -1.46
N PHE A 68 -15.32 3.61 -1.49
CA PHE A 68 -15.80 4.57 -0.52
C PHE A 68 -16.49 5.73 -1.26
N PRO A 69 -17.66 6.17 -0.79
CA PRO A 69 -18.34 7.34 -1.36
C PRO A 69 -17.54 8.63 -1.13
N GLY A 70 -17.96 9.70 -1.81
CA GLY A 70 -17.36 11.03 -1.74
C GLY A 70 -16.42 11.36 -2.90
N GLU A 71 -15.83 12.55 -2.83
CA GLU A 71 -14.94 13.08 -3.87
C GLU A 71 -13.64 12.27 -3.99
N GLU A 72 -13.00 12.29 -5.16
CA GLU A 72 -11.71 11.64 -5.33
C GLU A 72 -10.70 12.16 -4.32
N ALA A 73 -10.09 11.22 -3.58
CA ALA A 73 -9.17 11.59 -2.53
C ALA A 73 -7.90 12.19 -3.15
N VAL A 74 -7.59 13.45 -2.81
CA VAL A 74 -6.38 14.15 -3.29
C VAL A 74 -5.12 13.56 -2.66
N LYS A 75 -4.19 13.08 -3.50
CA LYS A 75 -2.96 12.42 -3.06
C LYS A 75 -2.12 13.31 -2.16
N ALA A 76 -1.84 12.84 -0.94
CA ALA A 76 -0.93 13.51 -0.02
C ALA A 76 0.53 13.19 -0.36
N HIS A 77 1.44 14.16 -0.22
CA HIS A 77 2.87 13.93 -0.42
C HIS A 77 3.47 13.06 0.69
N ASN A 78 2.97 13.23 1.92
CA ASN A 78 3.34 12.43 3.09
C ASN A 78 2.05 12.07 3.85
N PRO A 79 1.44 10.91 3.58
CA PRO A 79 0.17 10.54 4.18
C PRO A 79 0.32 10.27 5.69
N ASP A 80 -0.55 10.89 6.48
CA ASP A 80 -0.63 10.66 7.93
C ASP A 80 -1.91 9.88 8.24
N PHE A 81 -1.76 8.56 8.39
CA PHE A 81 -2.87 7.68 8.71
C PHE A 81 -3.56 8.06 10.02
N LEU A 82 -2.80 8.51 11.01
CA LEU A 82 -3.31 8.86 12.32
C LEU A 82 -4.15 10.14 12.24
N ALA A 83 -3.76 11.10 11.40
CA ALA A 83 -4.58 12.28 11.12
C ALA A 83 -5.93 11.89 10.51
N HIS A 84 -5.96 11.01 9.50
CA HIS A 84 -7.23 10.52 8.92
C HIS A 84 -8.12 9.82 9.95
N ALA A 85 -7.54 8.98 10.83
CA ALA A 85 -8.30 8.31 11.88
C ALA A 85 -8.83 9.30 12.94
N LYS A 86 -8.05 10.30 13.33
CA LYS A 86 -8.49 11.36 14.25
C LYS A 86 -9.66 12.16 13.67
N ILE A 87 -9.57 12.56 12.40
CA ILE A 87 -10.65 13.28 11.72
C ILE A 87 -11.88 12.38 11.58
N TYR A 88 -11.70 11.08 11.30
CA TYR A 88 -12.81 10.11 11.30
C TYR A 88 -13.53 10.05 12.65
N THR A 89 -12.78 9.93 13.76
CA THR A 89 -13.38 9.88 15.10
C THR A 89 -14.10 11.19 15.46
N PHE A 90 -13.54 12.33 15.02
CA PHE A 90 -14.19 13.63 15.14
C PHE A 90 -15.49 13.67 14.33
N ALA A 91 -15.45 13.31 13.06
CA ALA A 91 -16.62 13.29 12.17
C ALA A 91 -17.73 12.37 12.69
N THR A 92 -17.35 11.21 13.25
CA THR A 92 -18.28 10.27 13.86
C THR A 92 -18.94 10.85 15.11
N ARG A 93 -18.16 11.51 15.97
CA ARG A 93 -18.69 12.17 17.18
C ARG A 93 -19.67 13.31 16.88
N TYR A 94 -19.43 14.05 15.81
CA TYR A 94 -20.26 15.18 15.40
C TYR A 94 -21.24 14.85 14.26
N LEU A 95 -21.39 13.56 13.92
CA LEU A 95 -22.33 13.06 12.91
C LEU A 95 -22.19 13.74 11.53
N VAL A 96 -20.95 14.02 11.14
CA VAL A 96 -20.62 14.59 9.81
C VAL A 96 -20.28 13.45 8.86
N ASP A 97 -21.31 12.78 8.33
CA ASP A 97 -21.15 11.54 7.56
C ASP A 97 -20.26 11.70 6.31
N SER A 98 -20.42 12.78 5.55
CA SER A 98 -19.60 13.05 4.35
C SER A 98 -18.11 13.17 4.69
N LEU A 99 -17.77 13.77 5.83
CA LEU A 99 -16.39 13.87 6.30
C LEU A 99 -15.87 12.50 6.76
N ARG A 100 -16.71 11.70 7.41
CA ARG A 100 -16.38 10.33 7.82
C ARG A 100 -16.02 9.47 6.60
N GLU A 101 -16.82 9.55 5.55
CA GLU A 101 -16.60 8.86 4.27
C GLU A 101 -15.33 9.33 3.57
N GLN A 102 -15.11 10.65 3.47
CA GLN A 102 -13.91 11.21 2.84
C GLN A 102 -12.62 10.80 3.58
N CYS A 103 -12.66 10.71 4.90
CA CYS A 103 -11.52 10.23 5.70
C CYS A 103 -11.21 8.77 5.39
N LEU A 104 -12.23 7.90 5.29
CA LEU A 104 -12.02 6.50 4.93
C LEU A 104 -11.45 6.35 3.53
N LYS A 105 -11.98 7.09 2.54
CA LYS A 105 -11.49 7.06 1.15
C LYS A 105 -10.03 7.48 1.07
N SER A 106 -9.66 8.56 1.78
CA SER A 106 -8.28 9.05 1.81
C SER A 106 -7.34 8.06 2.51
N LEU A 107 -7.75 7.52 3.68
CA LEU A 107 -6.99 6.51 4.41
C LEU A 107 -6.78 5.24 3.60
N HIS A 108 -7.84 4.74 2.96
CA HIS A 108 -7.78 3.54 2.12
C HIS A 108 -6.81 3.71 0.95
N ARG A 109 -6.91 4.82 0.20
CA ARG A 109 -5.95 5.15 -0.86
C ARG A 109 -4.52 5.11 -0.35
N ASP A 110 -4.27 5.78 0.77
CA ASP A 110 -2.91 5.87 1.31
C ASP A 110 -2.40 4.51 1.80
N LEU A 111 -3.27 3.67 2.37
CA LEU A 111 -2.93 2.29 2.73
C LEU A 111 -2.65 1.41 1.50
N CYS A 112 -3.37 1.59 0.39
CA CYS A 112 -3.12 0.88 -0.86
C CYS A 112 -1.72 1.20 -1.43
N GLU A 113 -1.30 2.46 -1.35
CA GLU A 113 0.06 2.86 -1.78
C GLU A 113 1.14 2.53 -0.73
N PHE A 114 0.74 2.25 0.51
CA PHE A 114 1.66 2.02 1.62
C PHE A 114 2.34 0.64 1.55
N THR A 115 3.66 0.66 1.44
CA THR A 115 4.51 -0.54 1.55
C THR A 115 5.06 -0.67 2.97
N LEU A 116 4.45 -1.57 3.75
CA LEU A 116 4.89 -1.88 5.11
C LEU A 116 6.31 -2.49 5.14
N ASN A 117 7.19 -1.89 5.92
CA ASN A 117 8.56 -2.34 6.19
C ASN A 117 8.95 -2.00 7.64
N ALA A 118 10.14 -2.42 8.08
CA ALA A 118 10.58 -2.23 9.46
C ALA A 118 10.68 -0.75 9.89
N ARG A 119 10.95 0.17 8.96
CA ARG A 119 11.13 1.61 9.26
C ARG A 119 9.81 2.33 9.47
N ASN A 120 8.77 1.93 8.75
CA ASN A 120 7.46 2.59 8.78
C ASN A 120 6.38 1.81 9.53
N MET A 121 6.72 0.65 10.08
CA MET A 121 5.76 -0.20 10.81
C MET A 121 5.16 0.50 12.02
N SER A 122 5.92 1.32 12.74
CA SER A 122 5.42 2.10 13.88
C SER A 122 4.21 2.95 13.50
N HIS A 123 4.26 3.66 12.37
CA HIS A 123 3.17 4.51 11.89
C HIS A 123 1.86 3.72 11.68
N PHE A 124 1.96 2.50 11.16
CA PHE A 124 0.77 1.65 11.00
C PHE A 124 0.29 1.08 12.34
N LEU A 125 1.20 0.73 13.26
CA LEU A 125 0.82 0.25 14.59
C LEU A 125 0.17 1.36 15.44
N ASP A 126 0.58 2.61 15.25
CA ASP A 126 -0.05 3.77 15.88
C ASP A 126 -1.48 3.97 15.37
N LEU A 127 -1.70 3.82 14.06
CA LEU A 127 -3.05 3.78 13.47
C LEU A 127 -3.89 2.66 14.10
N LEU A 128 -3.37 1.43 14.10
CA LEU A 128 -4.10 0.27 14.61
C LEU A 128 -4.50 0.45 16.07
N GLN A 129 -3.56 0.87 16.92
CA GLN A 129 -3.82 1.12 18.33
C GLN A 129 -4.86 2.23 18.50
N TYR A 130 -4.65 3.39 17.85
CA TYR A 130 -5.58 4.51 17.95
C TYR A 130 -7.00 4.13 17.55
N THR A 131 -7.16 3.40 16.45
CA THR A 131 -8.47 2.94 15.96
C THR A 131 -9.20 2.13 17.03
N PHE A 132 -8.55 1.15 17.66
CA PHE A 132 -9.22 0.30 18.65
C PHE A 132 -9.41 0.98 20.01
N GLU A 133 -8.60 1.99 20.33
CA GLU A 133 -8.75 2.81 21.54
C GLU A 133 -9.90 3.83 21.43
N HIS A 134 -10.19 4.33 20.23
CA HIS A 134 -11.10 5.48 20.02
C HIS A 134 -12.38 5.16 19.24
N THR A 135 -12.60 3.90 18.87
CA THR A 135 -13.84 3.45 18.23
C THR A 135 -14.38 2.23 18.97
N GLY A 136 -15.68 1.96 18.86
CA GLY A 136 -16.30 0.72 19.32
C GLY A 136 -16.58 -0.25 18.16
N ARG A 137 -17.14 -1.43 18.44
CA ARG A 137 -17.66 -2.33 17.38
C ARG A 137 -18.81 -1.69 16.61
N GLN A 138 -19.60 -0.89 17.32
CA GLN A 138 -20.74 -0.14 16.80
C GLN A 138 -20.43 1.34 16.88
N GLU A 139 -20.82 2.06 15.85
CA GLU A 139 -20.76 3.50 15.68
C GLU A 139 -22.10 3.99 15.10
N PRO A 140 -22.39 5.30 15.10
CA PRO A 140 -23.52 5.83 14.37
C PRO A 140 -23.50 5.35 12.91
N GLY A 141 -24.58 4.69 12.48
CA GLY A 141 -24.69 4.07 11.16
C GLY A 141 -24.31 2.59 11.09
N GLY A 142 -23.93 1.94 12.18
CA GLY A 142 -23.73 0.48 12.27
C GLY A 142 -22.31 0.08 12.69
N PHE A 143 -21.75 -0.94 12.06
CA PHE A 143 -20.39 -1.41 12.38
C PHE A 143 -19.33 -0.35 12.06
N SER A 144 -18.25 -0.31 12.86
CA SER A 144 -17.16 0.64 12.61
C SER A 144 -16.44 0.39 11.29
N SER A 145 -16.65 1.29 10.33
CA SER A 145 -15.99 1.25 9.03
C SER A 145 -14.47 1.49 9.16
N LEU A 146 -14.03 2.30 10.13
CA LEU A 146 -12.60 2.50 10.39
C LEU A 146 -11.94 1.20 10.88
N ARG A 147 -12.53 0.52 11.87
CA ARG A 147 -12.01 -0.78 12.32
C ARG A 147 -11.93 -1.78 11.18
N ARG A 148 -12.97 -1.83 10.32
CA ARG A 148 -13.00 -2.72 9.15
C ARG A 148 -11.83 -2.45 8.19
N VAL A 149 -11.59 -1.20 7.80
CA VAL A 149 -10.47 -0.85 6.89
C VAL A 149 -9.13 -1.24 7.48
N VAL A 150 -8.92 -0.93 8.76
CA VAL A 150 -7.66 -1.21 9.45
C VAL A 150 -7.42 -2.72 9.61
N ILE A 151 -8.46 -3.50 9.95
CA ILE A 151 -8.36 -4.96 10.05
C ILE A 151 -8.14 -5.60 8.67
N ASP A 152 -8.82 -5.11 7.63
CA ASP A 152 -8.64 -5.63 6.28
C ASP A 152 -7.18 -5.46 5.82
N TYR A 153 -6.59 -4.28 6.02
CA TYR A 153 -5.16 -4.07 5.73
C TYR A 153 -4.25 -4.91 6.64
N THR A 154 -4.55 -5.00 7.93
CA THR A 154 -3.81 -5.84 8.90
C THR A 154 -3.77 -7.29 8.43
N SER A 155 -4.89 -7.83 7.94
CA SER A 155 -4.98 -9.21 7.43
C SER A 155 -4.11 -9.44 6.19
N CYS A 156 -3.93 -8.41 5.35
CA CYS A 156 -3.04 -8.44 4.19
C CYS A 156 -1.58 -8.54 4.63
N LYS A 157 -1.21 -7.85 5.71
CA LYS A 157 0.17 -7.75 6.21
C LYS A 157 0.46 -8.60 7.45
N ALA A 158 -0.48 -9.44 7.90
CA ALA A 158 -0.39 -10.21 9.15
C ALA A 158 0.93 -11.00 9.31
N LYS A 159 1.40 -11.64 8.24
CA LYS A 159 2.68 -12.39 8.22
C LYS A 159 3.91 -11.52 8.54
N TYR A 160 3.85 -10.24 8.22
CA TYR A 160 4.90 -9.27 8.52
C TYR A 160 4.72 -8.70 9.93
N LEU A 161 3.48 -8.37 10.31
CA LEU A 161 3.15 -7.74 11.60
C LEU A 161 3.39 -8.68 12.79
N VAL A 162 3.09 -9.98 12.67
CA VAL A 162 3.26 -10.97 13.76
C VAL A 162 4.70 -11.06 14.29
N LYS A 163 5.69 -10.69 13.47
CA LYS A 163 7.10 -10.65 13.85
C LYS A 163 7.41 -9.52 14.84
N SER A 164 6.61 -8.46 14.86
CA SER A 164 6.78 -7.31 15.75
C SER A 164 6.30 -7.60 17.16
N ALA A 165 7.16 -7.33 18.15
CA ALA A 165 6.78 -7.40 19.56
C ALA A 165 5.69 -6.38 19.92
N ARG A 166 5.77 -5.16 19.37
CA ARG A 166 4.76 -4.11 19.58
C ARG A 166 3.38 -4.53 19.05
N PHE A 167 3.32 -5.21 17.92
CA PHE A 167 2.05 -5.73 17.41
C PHE A 167 1.44 -6.78 18.36
N ARG A 168 2.26 -7.69 18.91
CA ARG A 168 1.78 -8.67 19.89
C ARG A 168 1.27 -8.00 21.17
N GLN A 169 1.99 -6.99 21.68
CA GLN A 169 1.53 -6.18 22.83
C GLN A 169 0.18 -5.49 22.55
N ILE A 170 -0.02 -4.95 21.35
CA ILE A 170 -1.30 -4.36 20.94
C ILE A 170 -2.41 -5.43 20.93
N LEU A 171 -2.14 -6.65 20.47
CA LEU A 171 -3.12 -7.76 20.53
C LEU A 171 -3.46 -8.15 21.97
N ASP A 172 -2.48 -8.17 22.86
CA ASP A 172 -2.68 -8.50 24.28
C ASP A 172 -3.52 -7.42 24.99
N MET A 173 -3.34 -6.14 24.61
CA MET A 173 -4.14 -5.03 25.15
C MET A 173 -5.57 -4.98 24.60
N PHE A 174 -5.73 -5.28 23.30
CA PHE A 174 -7.01 -5.15 22.60
C PHE A 174 -7.39 -6.48 21.94
N GLY A 175 -7.91 -7.41 22.75
CA GLY A 175 -8.29 -8.75 22.29
C GLY A 175 -9.28 -8.78 21.12
N GLU A 176 -10.09 -7.71 20.97
CA GLU A 176 -10.99 -7.53 19.83
C GLU A 176 -10.28 -7.54 18.47
N ILE A 177 -9.05 -7.02 18.40
CA ILE A 177 -8.23 -7.05 17.19
C ILE A 177 -7.96 -8.50 16.78
N GLY A 178 -7.67 -9.36 17.76
CA GLY A 178 -7.44 -10.79 17.53
C GLY A 178 -8.66 -11.48 16.94
N SER A 179 -9.84 -11.26 17.54
CA SER A 179 -11.10 -11.83 17.05
C SER A 179 -11.43 -11.38 15.61
N ASP A 180 -11.31 -10.08 15.34
CA ASP A 180 -11.62 -9.51 14.02
C ASP A 180 -10.61 -9.99 12.96
N LEU A 181 -9.33 -10.07 13.34
CA LEU A 181 -8.28 -10.57 12.46
C LEU A 181 -8.45 -12.06 12.14
N VAL A 182 -8.76 -12.90 13.13
CA VAL A 182 -9.03 -14.33 12.90
C VAL A 182 -10.23 -14.49 11.97
N ALA A 183 -11.33 -13.77 12.23
CA ALA A 183 -12.51 -13.78 11.37
C ALA A 183 -12.18 -13.39 9.92
N LYS A 184 -11.30 -12.40 9.71
CA LYS A 184 -10.87 -11.99 8.38
C LYS A 184 -9.91 -12.98 7.71
N LEU A 185 -9.06 -13.66 8.48
CA LEU A 185 -8.05 -14.58 7.94
C LEU A 185 -8.64 -15.92 7.46
N VAL A 186 -9.79 -16.32 7.99
CA VAL A 186 -10.49 -17.57 7.61
C VAL A 186 -11.44 -17.41 6.42
N GLN A 187 -11.62 -16.18 5.91
CA GLN A 187 -12.41 -15.86 4.71
C GLN A 187 -11.53 -15.88 3.43
#